data_AF-A0A2D3WJG7-F1
#
_entry.id   AF-A0A2D3WJG7-F1
#
_cell.length_a   1.000
_cell.length_b   1.000
_cell.length_c   1.000
_cell.angle_alpha   90.00
_cell.angle_beta   90.00
_cell.angle_gamma   90.00
#
_symmetry.space_group_name_H-M   'P 1'
#
loop_
_entity.id
_entity.type
_entity.pdbx_description
1 polymer ?
#
loop_
_entity_poly.entity_id
_entity_poly.type
_entity_poly.pdbx_seq_one_letter_code
_entity_poly.pdbx_strand_id
1 'polypeptide(L)'
;MKEMIERICGKRIVFSSLETILPAALKTRKKVTVFSGVDLKSYYHVVFRVEQKSRFLVRHAYEIFALEQTLEAAKDHRYFYKHIILHAPLCSKAQALLNAEGWKIYHDIV
;
A
#
# COMPACT_ATOMS: atom_id res chain seq x y z
N MET A 1 -12.50 -7.76 5.68
CA MET A 1 -11.61 -7.12 4.68
C MET A 1 -11.59 -5.60 4.85
N LYS A 2 -12.74 -4.91 4.85
CA LYS A 2 -12.87 -3.50 5.29
C LYS A 2 -12.31 -3.29 6.71
N GLU A 3 -12.71 -4.13 7.66
CA GLU A 3 -12.25 -4.05 9.05
C GLU A 3 -10.72 -4.15 9.23
N MET A 4 -10.03 -4.88 8.37
CA MET A 4 -8.56 -5.01 8.45
C MET A 4 -7.89 -3.72 8.03
N ILE A 5 -8.38 -3.07 6.97
CA ILE A 5 -7.88 -1.77 6.50
C ILE A 5 -8.22 -0.67 7.52
N GLU A 6 -9.43 -0.72 8.09
CA GLU A 6 -9.86 0.18 9.17
C GLU A 6 -9.01 0.02 10.44
N ARG A 7 -8.59 -1.21 10.77
CA ARG A 7 -7.71 -1.49 11.91
C ARG A 7 -6.27 -1.05 11.66
N ILE A 8 -5.75 -1.27 10.45
CA ILE A 8 -4.37 -0.94 10.10
C ILE A 8 -4.11 0.55 10.17
N CYS A 9 -5.11 1.40 9.87
CA CYS A 9 -4.91 2.84 9.98
C CYS A 9 -4.83 3.35 11.43
N GLY A 10 -5.06 2.51 12.46
CA GLY A 10 -5.02 2.85 13.89
C GLY A 10 -6.07 3.88 14.35
N LYS A 11 -6.61 4.63 13.39
CA LYS A 11 -7.76 5.51 13.42
C LYS A 11 -8.84 4.75 12.66
N ARG A 12 -10.07 4.71 13.18
CA ARG A 12 -11.24 4.16 12.46
C ARG A 12 -11.52 5.01 11.21
N ILE A 13 -10.71 4.87 10.18
CA ILE A 13 -10.86 5.58 8.90
C ILE A 13 -11.93 4.81 8.14
N VAL A 14 -13.10 5.42 8.01
CA VAL A 14 -14.24 4.82 7.31
C VAL A 14 -14.13 5.21 5.84
N PHE A 15 -13.82 4.22 5.01
CA PHE A 15 -13.77 4.44 3.57
C PHE A 15 -15.19 4.48 2.98
N SER A 16 -15.54 5.61 2.37
CA SER A 16 -16.75 5.76 1.54
C SER A 16 -16.73 4.78 0.36
N SER A 17 -15.57 4.67 -0.29
CA SER A 17 -15.33 3.75 -1.39
C SER A 17 -14.04 2.99 -1.15
N LEU A 18 -14.05 1.68 -1.38
CA LEU A 18 -12.87 0.83 -1.30
C LEU A 18 -12.85 -0.09 -2.52
N GLU A 19 -11.92 0.17 -3.43
CA GLU A 19 -11.67 -0.63 -4.61
C GLU A 19 -10.44 -1.51 -4.37
N THR A 20 -10.58 -2.81 -4.61
CA THR A 20 -9.44 -3.73 -4.61
C THR A 20 -8.91 -3.84 -6.03
N ILE A 21 -7.67 -3.41 -6.23
CA ILE A 21 -6.98 -3.48 -7.51
C ILE A 21 -6.17 -4.77 -7.50
N LEU A 22 -6.66 -5.76 -8.24
CA LEU A 22 -6.00 -7.05 -8.35
C LEU A 22 -4.68 -6.92 -9.13
N PRO A 23 -3.62 -7.65 -8.72
CA PRO A 23 -2.31 -7.62 -9.38
C PRO A 23 -2.36 -8.03 -10.87
N ALA A 24 -3.40 -8.76 -11.28
CA ALA A 24 -3.66 -9.09 -12.69
C ALA A 24 -3.83 -7.83 -13.57
N ALA A 25 -4.39 -6.75 -13.03
CA ALA A 25 -4.53 -5.47 -13.74
C ALA A 25 -3.20 -4.72 -13.83
N LEU A 26 -2.24 -4.99 -12.93
CA LEU A 26 -0.96 -4.30 -12.81
C LEU A 26 0.20 -5.03 -13.53
N LYS A 27 -0.09 -6.08 -14.31
CA LYS A 27 0.91 -6.92 -15.02
C LYS A 27 2.08 -7.41 -14.14
N THR A 28 1.87 -7.53 -12.82
CA THR A 28 2.93 -7.99 -11.90
C THR A 28 2.73 -9.46 -11.52
N ARG A 29 3.80 -10.27 -11.62
CA ARG A 29 3.77 -11.69 -11.17
C ARG A 29 3.84 -11.84 -9.65
N LYS A 30 4.02 -10.75 -8.91
CA LYS A 30 4.18 -10.78 -7.45
C LYS A 30 2.81 -10.75 -6.76
N LYS A 31 2.70 -11.45 -5.63
CA LYS A 31 1.53 -11.41 -4.74
C LYS A 31 1.46 -10.07 -4.01
N VAL A 32 1.05 -9.03 -4.75
CA VAL A 32 0.80 -7.69 -4.24
C VAL A 32 -0.68 -7.40 -4.43
N THR A 33 -1.40 -7.18 -3.35
CA THR A 33 -2.79 -6.73 -3.41
C THR A 33 -2.81 -5.24 -3.13
N VAL A 34 -3.43 -4.47 -4.02
CA VAL A 34 -3.54 -3.03 -3.85
C VAL A 34 -4.97 -2.68 -3.51
N PHE A 35 -5.16 -1.79 -2.56
CA PHE A 35 -6.45 -1.23 -2.20
C PHE A 35 -6.38 0.27 -2.38
N SER A 36 -7.35 0.81 -3.12
CA SER A 36 -7.56 2.25 -3.26
C SER A 36 -8.86 2.59 -2.54
N GLY A 37 -8.84 3.60 -1.68
CA GLY A 37 -10.03 4.01 -0.97
C GLY A 37 -10.10 5.51 -0.74
N VAL A 38 -11.31 6.01 -0.57
CA VAL A 38 -11.58 7.41 -0.25
C VAL A 38 -12.25 7.48 1.10
N ASP A 39 -11.70 8.25 2.02
CA ASP A 39 -12.32 8.51 3.34
C ASP A 39 -13.54 9.44 3.21
N LEU A 40 -14.39 9.50 4.24
CA LEU A 40 -15.50 10.45 4.34
C LEU A 40 -15.08 11.92 4.16
N LYS A 41 -13.82 12.25 4.45
CA LYS A 41 -13.24 13.59 4.23
C LYS A 41 -12.67 13.82 2.82
N SER A 42 -12.97 12.92 1.87
CA SER A 42 -12.49 12.98 0.48
C SER A 42 -10.97 12.90 0.31
N TYR A 43 -10.27 12.32 1.29
CA TYR A 43 -8.84 11.99 1.14
C TYR A 43 -8.69 10.63 0.46
N TYR A 44 -7.81 10.56 -0.54
CA TYR A 44 -7.43 9.32 -1.20
C TYR A 44 -6.35 8.59 -0.40
N HIS A 45 -6.60 7.32 -0.12
CA HIS A 45 -5.68 6.40 0.54
C HIS A 45 -5.35 5.24 -0.40
N VAL A 46 -4.08 4.84 -0.39
CA VAL A 46 -3.64 3.61 -1.03
C VAL A 46 -3.00 2.68 -0.01
N VAL A 47 -3.32 1.40 -0.12
CA VAL A 47 -2.77 0.35 0.73
C VAL A 47 -2.21 -0.75 -0.14
N PHE A 48 -0.90 -0.99 -0.01
CA PHE A 48 -0.21 -2.07 -0.69
C PHE A 48 0.04 -3.21 0.30
N ARG A 49 -0.59 -4.36 0.07
CA ARG A 49 -0.32 -5.59 0.82
C ARG A 49 0.65 -6.45 0.03
N VAL A 50 1.83 -6.69 0.58
CA VAL A 50 2.87 -7.51 -0.04
C VAL A 50 2.99 -8.81 0.75
N GLU A 51 2.57 -9.90 0.12
CA GLU A 51 2.66 -11.25 0.67
C GLU A 51 3.90 -11.96 0.09
N GLN A 52 5.04 -11.78 0.74
CA GLN A 52 6.28 -12.46 0.35
C GLN A 52 6.98 -13.06 1.56
N LYS A 53 7.55 -14.26 1.41
CA LYS A 53 8.34 -14.89 2.48
C LYS A 53 9.76 -14.33 2.56
N SER A 54 10.28 -13.81 1.46
CA SER A 54 11.63 -13.26 1.34
C SER A 54 11.74 -11.85 1.90
N ARG A 55 12.95 -11.47 2.34
CA ARG A 55 13.24 -10.12 2.85
C ARG A 55 12.83 -9.02 1.85
N PHE A 56 12.13 -8.00 2.35
CA PHE A 56 11.82 -6.79 1.60
C PHE A 56 13.07 -5.92 1.49
N LEU A 57 13.42 -5.55 0.26
CA LEU A 57 14.66 -4.89 -0.14
C LEU A 57 14.34 -3.58 -0.85
N VAL A 58 15.35 -2.74 -1.05
CA VAL A 58 15.19 -1.42 -1.69
C VAL A 58 14.59 -1.52 -3.09
N ARG A 59 14.96 -2.54 -3.87
CA ARG A 59 14.33 -2.82 -5.19
C ARG A 59 12.82 -2.99 -5.10
N HIS A 60 12.32 -3.56 -4.01
CA HIS A 60 10.89 -3.76 -3.79
C HIS A 60 10.20 -2.44 -3.42
N ALA A 61 10.88 -1.52 -2.72
CA ALA A 61 10.36 -0.17 -2.50
C ALA A 61 10.21 0.60 -3.82
N TYR A 62 11.21 0.55 -4.70
CA TYR A 62 11.11 1.18 -6.02
C TYR A 62 9.98 0.62 -6.88
N GLU A 63 9.73 -0.69 -6.80
CA GLU A 63 8.57 -1.31 -7.47
C GLU A 63 7.24 -0.75 -6.93
N ILE A 64 7.13 -0.52 -5.62
CA ILE A 64 5.93 0.09 -5.02
C ILE A 64 5.73 1.52 -5.52
N PHE A 65 6.79 2.31 -5.62
CA PHE A 65 6.70 3.68 -6.15
C PHE A 65 6.29 3.72 -7.63
N ALA A 66 6.81 2.78 -8.44
CA ALA A 66 6.40 2.66 -9.84
C ALA A 66 4.91 2.27 -9.96
N LEU A 67 4.44 1.35 -9.12
CA LEU A 67 3.03 0.97 -9.07
C LEU A 67 2.15 2.14 -8.62
N GLU A 68 2.59 2.90 -7.62
CA GLU A 68 1.90 4.11 -7.18
C GLU A 68 1.72 5.10 -8.33
N GLN A 69 2.80 5.48 -9.03
CA GLN A 69 2.71 6.41 -10.16
C GLN A 69 1.79 5.90 -11.27
N THR A 70 1.83 4.59 -11.54
CA THR A 70 0.93 3.97 -12.53
C THR A 70 -0.54 4.09 -12.11
N LEU A 71 -0.82 3.94 -10.81
CA LEU A 71 -2.17 4.09 -10.27
C LEU A 71 -2.64 5.53 -10.26
N GLU A 72 -1.79 6.47 -9.87
CA GLU A 72 -2.11 7.90 -9.91
C GLU A 72 -2.42 8.34 -11.34
N ALA A 73 -1.64 7.88 -12.32
CA ALA A 73 -1.90 8.14 -13.74
C ALA A 73 -3.18 7.47 -14.25
N ALA A 74 -3.47 6.23 -13.82
CA ALA A 74 -4.66 5.49 -14.27
C ALA A 74 -5.97 6.00 -13.65
N LYS A 75 -5.91 6.54 -12.43
CA LYS A 75 -7.09 7.03 -11.70
C LYS A 75 -7.21 8.56 -11.69
N ASP A 76 -6.25 9.27 -12.28
CA ASP A 76 -6.20 10.74 -12.38
C ASP A 76 -6.35 11.46 -11.03
N HIS A 77 -5.79 10.87 -9.98
CA HIS A 77 -5.77 11.48 -8.65
C HIS A 77 -4.51 11.10 -7.88
N ARG A 78 -4.15 11.90 -6.88
CA ARG A 78 -3.00 11.65 -6.01
C ARG A 78 -3.40 10.99 -4.70
N TYR A 79 -2.56 10.10 -4.20
CA TYR A 79 -2.79 9.46 -2.90
C TYR A 79 -2.12 10.25 -1.79
N PHE A 80 -2.93 10.85 -0.91
CA PHE A 80 -2.44 11.63 0.21
C PHE A 80 -1.87 10.72 1.32
N TYR A 81 -2.50 9.57 1.51
CA TYR A 81 -2.10 8.60 2.53
C TYR A 81 -1.65 7.30 1.89
N LYS A 82 -0.37 6.96 2.10
CA LYS A 82 0.26 5.78 1.52
C LYS A 82 0.59 4.78 2.62
N HIS A 83 0.08 3.57 2.49
CA HIS A 83 0.21 2.52 3.47
C HIS A 83 0.77 1.26 2.80
N ILE A 84 1.69 0.59 3.47
CA ILE A 84 2.23 -0.69 3.03
C ILE A 84 2.16 -1.71 4.16
N ILE A 85 1.60 -2.87 3.87
CA ILE A 85 1.46 -3.99 4.79
C ILE A 85 2.43 -5.07 4.31
N LEU A 86 3.42 -5.37 5.14
CA LEU A 86 4.49 -6.31 4.83
C LEU A 86 4.40 -7.53 5.74
N HIS A 87 4.25 -8.71 5.14
CA HIS A 87 4.39 -9.99 5.83
C HIS A 87 5.78 -10.59 5.54
N ALA A 88 6.84 -9.79 5.73
CA ALA A 88 8.22 -10.19 5.46
C ALA A 88 9.22 -9.39 6.31
N PRO A 89 10.43 -9.93 6.57
CA PRO A 89 11.48 -9.16 7.23
C PRO A 89 11.88 -7.97 6.33
N LEU A 90 11.89 -6.77 6.88
CA LEU A 90 12.21 -5.53 6.16
C LEU A 90 13.69 -5.16 6.36
N CYS A 91 14.38 -4.75 5.30
CA CYS A 91 15.71 -4.18 5.45
C CYS A 91 15.63 -2.70 5.88
N SER A 92 16.53 -2.27 6.76
CA SER A 92 16.58 -0.90 7.29
C SER A 92 16.67 0.17 6.20
N LYS A 93 17.39 -0.10 5.11
CA LYS A 93 17.47 0.81 3.95
C LYS A 93 16.12 0.98 3.25
N ALA A 94 15.37 -0.10 3.05
CA ALA A 94 14.05 -0.04 2.43
C ALA A 94 13.05 0.67 3.34
N GLN A 95 13.14 0.44 4.66
CA GLN A 95 12.35 1.16 5.65
C GLN A 95 12.58 2.67 5.59
N ALA A 96 13.85 3.08 5.59
CA ALA A 96 14.22 4.49 5.51
C ALA A 96 13.71 5.14 4.22
N LEU A 97 13.83 4.43 3.08
CA LEU A 97 13.35 4.92 1.80
C LEU A 97 11.83 5.08 1.76
N LEU A 98 11.09 4.09 2.26
CA LEU A 98 9.63 4.15 2.37
C LEU A 98 9.19 5.32 3.27
N ASN A 99 9.81 5.49 4.43
CA ASN A 99 9.51 6.59 5.35
C ASN A 99 9.81 7.96 4.73
N ALA A 100 10.92 8.09 3.99
CA ALA A 100 11.28 9.33 3.29
C ALA A 100 10.24 9.74 2.24
N GLU A 101 9.65 8.76 1.55
CA GLU A 101 8.57 8.94 0.58
C GLU A 101 7.17 9.03 1.23
N GLY A 102 7.10 9.11 2.57
CA GLY A 102 5.85 9.30 3.32
C GLY A 102 5.00 8.03 3.51
N TRP A 103 5.57 6.85 3.25
CA TRP A 103 4.86 5.58 3.41
C TRP A 103 4.81 5.15 4.87
N LYS A 104 3.61 4.78 5.32
CA LYS A 104 3.43 4.11 6.61
C LYS A 104 3.53 2.61 6.44
N ILE A 105 4.48 2.02 7.16
CA ILE A 105 4.78 0.59 7.11
C ILE A 105 4.08 -0.10 8.27
N TYR A 106 3.34 -1.14 7.95
CA TYR A 106 2.71 -2.03 8.91
C TYR A 106 3.27 -3.43 8.71
N HIS A 107 3.67 -4.06 9.80
CA HIS A 107 3.94 -5.49 9.79
C HIS A 107 2.62 -6.19 10.09
N ASP A 108 2.24 -7.14 9.24
CA ASP A 108 1.06 -7.96 9.48
C ASP A 108 1.38 -8.85 10.69
N ILE A 109 0.94 -8.42 11.88
CA ILE A 109 0.99 -9.22 13.10
C ILE A 109 -0.23 -10.14 13.03
N VAL A 110 -0.01 -11.36 12.56
CA VAL A 110 -0.94 -12.47 12.81
C VAL A 110 -0.69 -12.98 14.23
#